data_AF-A0A2H6AAP2-F1
#
_entry.id   AF-A0A2H6AAP2-F1
#
_cell.length_a   1.000
_cell.length_b   1.000
_cell.length_c   1.000
_cell.angle_alpha   90.00
_cell.angle_beta   90.00
_cell.angle_gamma   90.00
#
_symmetry.space_group_name_H-M   'P 1'
#
loop_
_entity.id
_entity.type
_entity.pdbx_description
1 polymer ?
#
loop_
_entity_poly.entity_id
_entity_poly.type
_entity_poly.pdbx_seq_one_letter_code
_entity_poly.pdbx_strand_id
1 'polypeptide(L)'
;MNAGVLRQYLSALADALRGSGAKAASEDLLRVAEALQPFQDWTLAHWASFLQQAEGYYRTGTVPVTTRRRSVRSVDESKVQQALERIRQLEAQSTAADFSLAQLDSTLRQVEKQLSKEETLILAEHLGWRGCKTKKAALAKIAESIRARRMQQQRLALIQST
;
A
#
# COMPACT_ATOMS: atom_id res chain seq x y z
N MET A 1 -16.39 13.54 10.59
CA MET A 1 -17.38 13.59 11.69
C MET A 1 -16.90 12.66 12.80
N ASN A 2 -16.88 13.15 14.04
CA ASN A 2 -16.48 12.39 15.24
C ASN A 2 -17.73 11.96 16.02
N ALA A 3 -17.56 11.06 16.99
CA ALA A 3 -18.66 10.57 17.81
C ALA A 3 -19.27 11.68 18.69
N GLY A 4 -18.49 12.69 19.09
CA GLY A 4 -18.99 13.86 19.82
C GLY A 4 -20.03 14.67 19.04
N VAL A 5 -19.80 14.91 17.75
CA VAL A 5 -20.78 15.57 16.87
C VAL A 5 -22.02 14.67 16.67
N LEU A 6 -21.84 13.36 16.50
CA LEU A 6 -22.97 12.42 16.42
C LEU A 6 -23.83 12.46 17.68
N ARG A 7 -23.21 12.51 18.86
CA ARG A 7 -23.92 12.63 20.14
C ARG A 7 -24.80 13.88 20.19
N GLN A 8 -24.25 15.03 19.80
CA GLN A 8 -25.00 16.29 19.75
C GLN A 8 -26.21 16.20 18.83
N TYR A 9 -26.07 15.59 17.64
CA TYR A 9 -27.19 15.35 16.73
C TYR A 9 -28.25 14.42 17.34
N LEU A 10 -27.85 13.34 18.00
CA LEU A 10 -28.77 12.40 18.65
C LEU A 10 -29.54 13.06 19.80
N SER A 11 -28.89 13.91 20.60
CA SER A 11 -29.55 14.67 21.66
C SER A 11 -30.57 15.67 21.08
N ALA A 12 -30.19 16.43 20.04
CA ALA A 12 -31.11 17.36 19.38
C ALA A 12 -32.31 16.65 18.74
N LEU A 13 -32.09 15.47 18.15
CA LEU A 13 -33.16 14.64 17.60
C LEU A 13 -34.08 14.11 18.70
N ALA A 14 -33.52 13.70 19.85
CA ALA A 14 -34.30 13.25 20.99
C ALA A 14 -35.21 14.35 21.54
N ASP A 15 -34.71 15.59 21.65
CA ASP A 15 -35.52 16.74 22.09
C ASP A 15 -36.67 17.03 21.13
N ALA A 16 -36.42 16.96 19.81
CA ALA A 16 -37.45 17.10 18.80
C ALA A 16 -38.53 15.99 18.89
N LEU A 17 -38.11 14.74 19.11
CA LEU A 17 -39.03 13.61 19.27
C LEU A 17 -39.83 13.64 20.56
N ARG A 18 -39.26 14.22 21.62
CA ARG A 18 -39.99 14.47 22.87
C ARG A 18 -41.12 15.48 22.63
N GLY A 19 -40.86 16.51 21.84
CA GLY A 19 -41.86 17.50 21.42
C GLY A 19 -42.99 16.92 20.56
N SER A 20 -42.72 15.88 19.76
CA SER A 20 -43.72 15.21 18.91
C SER A 20 -44.52 14.10 19.61
N GLY A 21 -44.27 13.84 20.90
CA GLY A 21 -44.98 12.83 21.69
C GLY A 21 -44.34 11.43 21.66
N ALA A 22 -43.25 11.23 20.92
CA ALA A 22 -42.52 9.96 20.83
C ALA A 22 -41.54 9.77 22.01
N LYS A 23 -42.08 9.71 23.25
CA LYS A 23 -41.28 9.65 24.49
C LYS A 23 -40.29 8.49 24.52
N ALA A 24 -40.73 7.27 24.21
CA ALA A 24 -39.87 6.08 24.23
C ALA A 24 -38.67 6.22 23.27
N ALA A 25 -38.92 6.67 22.03
CA ALA A 25 -37.86 6.90 21.05
C ALA A 25 -36.88 8.00 21.49
N SER A 26 -37.39 9.06 22.14
CA SER A 26 -36.53 10.12 22.69
C SER A 26 -35.61 9.61 23.80
N GLU A 27 -36.11 8.75 24.68
CA GLU A 27 -35.33 8.17 25.78
C GLU A 27 -34.27 7.20 25.27
N ASP A 28 -34.60 6.36 24.29
CA ASP A 28 -33.63 5.43 23.68
C ASP A 28 -32.49 6.20 23.00
N LEU A 29 -32.79 7.28 22.29
CA LEU A 29 -31.77 8.13 21.65
C LEU A 29 -30.87 8.83 22.68
N LEU A 30 -31.42 9.26 23.82
CA LEU A 30 -30.62 9.82 24.91
C LEU A 30 -29.69 8.76 25.52
N ARG A 31 -30.17 7.53 25.74
CA ARG A 31 -29.32 6.43 26.22
C ARG A 31 -28.19 6.12 25.23
N VAL A 32 -28.46 6.13 23.92
CA VAL A 32 -27.42 5.94 22.90
C VAL A 32 -26.42 7.10 22.91
N ALA A 33 -26.90 8.34 23.07
CA ALA A 33 -26.04 9.52 23.18
C ALA A 33 -25.11 9.45 24.41
N GLU A 34 -25.62 8.99 25.55
CA GLU A 34 -24.81 8.76 26.76
C GLU A 34 -23.78 7.65 26.55
N ALA A 35 -24.16 6.53 25.94
CA ALA A 35 -23.25 5.43 25.63
C ALA A 35 -22.10 5.83 24.67
N LEU A 36 -22.29 6.89 23.88
CA LEU A 36 -21.27 7.46 23.00
C LEU A 36 -20.26 8.38 23.73
N GLN A 37 -20.53 8.80 24.96
CA GLN A 37 -19.66 9.70 25.75
C GLN A 37 -18.18 9.25 25.83
N PRO A 38 -17.85 7.98 26.15
CA PRO A 38 -16.45 7.55 26.24
C PRO A 38 -15.71 7.59 24.89
N PHE A 39 -16.43 7.66 23.77
CA PHE A 39 -15.86 7.66 22.43
C PHE A 39 -15.84 9.03 21.76
N GLN A 40 -16.13 10.12 22.48
CA GLN A 40 -16.35 11.46 21.92
C GLN A 40 -15.24 11.94 20.97
N ASP A 41 -13.98 11.58 21.27
CA ASP A 41 -12.78 11.97 20.51
C ASP A 41 -12.51 11.05 19.31
N TRP A 42 -13.24 9.94 19.19
CA TRP A 42 -13.06 8.97 18.12
C TRP A 42 -13.72 9.45 16.84
N THR A 43 -13.07 9.17 15.71
CA THR A 43 -13.70 9.32 14.40
C THR A 43 -14.79 8.26 14.24
N LEU A 44 -15.85 8.57 13.48
CA LEU A 44 -16.92 7.60 13.24
C LEU A 44 -16.42 6.33 12.55
N ALA A 45 -15.41 6.43 11.68
CA ALA A 45 -14.79 5.28 11.04
C ALA A 45 -14.10 4.35 12.06
N HIS A 46 -13.40 4.94 13.03
CA HIS A 46 -12.75 4.18 14.11
C HIS A 46 -13.79 3.53 15.02
N TRP A 47 -14.83 4.28 15.41
CA TRP A 47 -15.92 3.77 16.23
C TRP A 47 -16.71 2.64 15.53
N ALA A 48 -17.02 2.77 14.24
CA ALA A 48 -17.69 1.72 13.47
C ALA A 48 -16.83 0.45 13.39
N SER A 49 -15.52 0.60 13.19
CA SER A 49 -14.58 -0.54 13.18
C SER A 49 -14.53 -1.24 14.54
N PHE A 50 -14.58 -0.47 15.63
CA PHE A 50 -14.65 -1.01 16.99
C PHE A 50 -15.94 -1.80 17.22
N LEU A 51 -17.10 -1.29 16.80
CA LEU A 51 -18.37 -2.02 16.93
C LEU A 51 -18.34 -3.37 16.19
N GLN A 52 -17.78 -3.41 14.97
CA GLN A 52 -17.63 -4.66 14.23
C GLN A 52 -16.73 -5.67 14.96
N GLN A 53 -15.66 -5.19 15.60
CA GLN A 53 -14.77 -6.03 16.41
C GLN A 53 -15.45 -6.53 17.69
N ALA A 54 -16.22 -5.66 18.36
CA ALA A 54 -16.96 -6.01 19.57
C ALA A 54 -18.04 -7.06 19.29
N GLU A 55 -18.81 -6.91 18.20
CA GLU A 55 -19.78 -7.91 17.74
C GLU A 55 -19.10 -9.24 17.40
N GLY A 56 -17.95 -9.19 16.72
CA GLY A 56 -17.14 -10.38 16.43
C GLY A 56 -16.67 -11.09 17.70
N TYR A 57 -16.22 -10.33 18.70
CA TYR A 57 -15.83 -10.88 20.00
C TYR A 57 -17.02 -11.50 20.74
N TYR A 58 -18.17 -10.81 20.78
CA TYR A 58 -19.37 -11.32 21.43
C TYR A 58 -19.83 -12.66 20.84
N ARG A 59 -19.74 -12.84 19.52
CA ARG A 59 -20.16 -14.08 18.85
C ARG A 59 -19.14 -15.21 18.92
N THR A 60 -17.84 -14.91 18.88
CA THR A 60 -16.80 -15.93 18.71
C THR A 60 -15.96 -16.19 19.95
N GLY A 61 -16.01 -15.31 20.96
CA GLY A 61 -15.15 -15.35 22.15
C GLY A 61 -13.66 -15.12 21.86
N THR A 62 -13.29 -14.83 20.62
CA THR A 62 -11.89 -14.58 20.23
C THR A 62 -11.66 -13.09 20.05
N VAL A 63 -10.65 -12.55 20.71
CA VAL A 63 -10.23 -11.15 20.48
C VAL A 63 -9.47 -11.13 19.16
N PRO A 64 -9.97 -10.45 18.10
CA PRO A 64 -9.22 -10.34 16.87
C PRO A 64 -7.96 -9.51 17.15
N VAL A 65 -6.80 -10.15 17.17
CA VAL A 65 -5.50 -9.46 17.19
C VAL A 65 -5.39 -8.73 15.86
N THR A 66 -5.80 -7.47 15.85
CA THR A 66 -5.63 -6.61 14.68
C THR A 66 -4.14 -6.31 14.54
N THR A 67 -3.40 -7.22 13.92
CA THR A 67 -2.18 -6.81 13.24
C THR A 67 -2.64 -5.81 12.20
N ARG A 68 -2.36 -4.51 12.44
CA ARG A 68 -2.61 -3.41 11.49
C ARG A 68 -2.25 -3.90 10.09
N ARG A 69 -3.23 -4.28 9.29
CA ARG A 69 -3.02 -4.46 7.86
C ARG A 69 -2.77 -3.05 7.35
N ARG A 70 -1.50 -2.76 7.04
CA ARG A 70 -1.14 -1.58 6.26
C ARG A 70 -2.11 -1.55 5.08
N SER A 71 -2.76 -0.41 4.90
CA SER A 71 -3.48 -0.12 3.66
C SER A 71 -2.52 -0.44 2.52
N VAL A 72 -2.81 -1.50 1.78
CA VAL A 72 -2.12 -1.78 0.52
C VAL A 72 -2.45 -0.58 -0.35
N ARG A 73 -1.47 0.30 -0.58
CA ARG A 73 -1.62 1.34 -1.59
C ARG A 73 -1.82 0.58 -2.90
N SER A 74 -2.89 0.90 -3.61
CA SER A 74 -3.13 0.38 -4.96
C SER A 74 -1.84 0.55 -5.76
N VAL A 75 -1.27 -0.57 -6.19
CA VAL A 75 -0.08 -0.60 -7.02
C VAL A 75 -0.47 0.02 -8.36
N ASP A 76 0.23 1.08 -8.77
CA ASP A 76 -0.02 1.68 -10.08
C ASP A 76 0.62 0.80 -11.17
N GLU A 77 -0.13 -0.15 -11.72
CA GLU A 77 0.34 -1.07 -12.77
C GLU A 77 0.95 -0.34 -13.98
N SER A 78 0.45 0.84 -14.32
CA SER A 78 0.99 1.67 -15.42
C SER A 78 2.45 2.09 -15.16
N LYS A 79 2.82 2.40 -13.91
CA LYS A 79 4.22 2.76 -13.56
C LYS A 79 5.14 1.55 -13.63
N VAL A 80 4.64 0.38 -13.23
CA VAL A 80 5.38 -0.89 -13.31
C VAL A 80 5.67 -1.26 -14.77
N GLN A 81 4.68 -1.12 -15.66
CA GLN A 81 4.84 -1.38 -17.09
C GLN A 81 5.85 -0.42 -17.75
N GLN A 82 5.76 0.88 -17.46
CA GLN A 82 6.72 1.86 -17.98
C GLN A 82 8.16 1.58 -17.51
N ALA A 83 8.33 1.14 -16.27
CA ALA A 83 9.65 0.78 -15.75
C ALA A 83 10.17 -0.54 -16.33
N LEU A 84 9.30 -1.51 -16.61
CA LEU A 84 9.64 -2.74 -17.33
C LEU A 84 10.12 -2.45 -18.75
N GLU A 85 9.42 -1.59 -19.49
CA GLU A 85 9.83 -1.19 -20.84
C GLU A 85 11.18 -0.50 -20.83
N ARG A 86 11.42 0.42 -19.88
CA ARG A 86 12.73 1.07 -19.73
C ARG A 86 13.84 0.08 -19.43
N ILE A 87 13.61 -0.91 -18.56
CA ILE A 87 14.62 -1.93 -18.25
C ILE A 87 14.88 -2.83 -19.45
N ARG A 88 13.84 -3.22 -20.21
CA ARG A 88 14.03 -4.00 -21.45
C ARG A 88 14.78 -3.21 -22.53
N GLN A 89 14.50 -1.92 -22.67
CA GLN A 89 15.26 -1.05 -23.56
C GLN A 89 16.73 -0.94 -23.10
N LEU A 90 16.96 -0.88 -21.79
CA LEU A 90 18.30 -0.87 -21.20
C LEU A 90 19.04 -2.19 -21.42
N GLU A 91 18.35 -3.33 -21.30
CA GLU A 91 18.90 -4.64 -21.65
C GLU A 91 19.25 -4.71 -23.14
N ALA A 92 18.39 -4.22 -24.03
CA ALA A 92 18.68 -4.17 -25.45
C ALA A 92 19.89 -3.28 -25.76
N GLN A 93 19.98 -2.10 -25.13
CA GLN A 93 21.11 -1.18 -25.25
C GLN A 93 22.40 -1.71 -24.62
N SER A 94 22.31 -2.58 -23.61
CA SER A 94 23.49 -3.20 -22.98
C SER A 94 24.26 -4.12 -23.93
N THR A 95 23.62 -4.50 -25.04
CA THR A 95 24.17 -5.25 -26.17
C THR A 95 24.98 -4.38 -27.14
N ALA A 96 24.79 -3.05 -27.10
CA ALA A 96 25.52 -2.12 -27.96
C ALA A 96 26.90 -1.78 -27.37
N ALA A 97 27.89 -1.61 -28.26
CA ALA A 97 29.29 -1.36 -27.87
C ALA A 97 29.46 -0.11 -26.98
N ASP A 98 28.61 0.91 -27.15
CA ASP A 98 28.70 2.22 -26.49
C ASP A 98 27.95 2.33 -25.15
N PHE A 99 27.41 1.22 -24.63
CA PHE A 99 26.67 1.27 -23.38
C PHE A 99 27.56 1.77 -22.23
N SER A 100 27.07 2.65 -21.36
CA SER A 100 27.84 3.12 -20.20
C SER A 100 27.24 2.61 -18.89
N LEU A 101 28.10 2.13 -17.98
CA LEU A 101 27.67 1.76 -16.62
C LEU A 101 27.07 2.95 -15.86
N ALA A 102 27.47 4.18 -16.22
CA ALA A 102 26.89 5.40 -15.68
C ALA A 102 25.41 5.61 -16.11
N GLN A 103 25.02 5.17 -17.31
CA GLN A 103 23.63 5.21 -17.79
C GLN A 103 22.76 4.17 -17.08
N LEU A 104 23.35 3.02 -16.71
CA LEU A 104 22.69 1.98 -15.93
C LEU A 104 22.36 2.50 -14.52
N ASP A 105 23.34 3.09 -13.84
CA ASP A 105 23.16 3.61 -12.48
C ASP A 105 22.21 4.82 -12.45
N SER A 106 22.24 5.70 -13.45
CA SER A 106 21.31 6.84 -13.53
C SER A 106 19.86 6.38 -13.72
N THR A 107 19.64 5.39 -14.60
CA THR A 107 18.29 4.87 -14.87
C THR A 107 17.75 4.07 -13.70
N LEU A 108 18.60 3.28 -13.03
CA LEU A 108 18.20 2.59 -11.79
C LEU A 108 17.82 3.57 -10.68
N ARG A 109 18.54 4.70 -10.52
CA ARG A 109 18.16 5.75 -9.57
C ARG A 109 16.85 6.43 -9.95
N GLN A 110 16.55 6.57 -11.23
CA GLN A 110 15.29 7.15 -11.70
C GLN A 110 14.11 6.20 -11.46
N VAL A 111 14.29 4.90 -11.72
CA VAL A 111 13.33 3.83 -11.39
C VAL A 111 13.14 3.76 -9.87
N GLU A 112 14.21 3.91 -9.08
CA GLU A 112 14.11 3.97 -7.62
C GLU A 112 13.33 5.20 -7.13
N LYS A 113 13.50 6.36 -7.75
CA LYS A 113 12.73 7.57 -7.37
C LYS A 113 11.26 7.50 -7.78
N GLN A 114 10.93 6.80 -8.86
CA GLN A 114 9.58 6.75 -9.40
C GLN A 114 8.72 5.61 -8.83
N LEU A 115 9.33 4.49 -8.41
CA LEU A 115 8.59 3.33 -7.92
C LEU A 115 8.60 3.23 -6.39
N SER A 116 7.45 2.82 -5.85
CA SER A 116 7.27 2.42 -4.46
C SER A 116 7.90 1.04 -4.20
N LYS A 117 8.13 0.71 -2.92
CA LYS A 117 8.73 -0.57 -2.52
C LYS A 117 7.98 -1.77 -3.11
N GLU A 118 6.65 -1.75 -3.08
CA GLU A 118 5.79 -2.83 -3.57
C GLU A 118 5.84 -2.95 -5.10
N GLU A 119 5.78 -1.83 -5.81
CA GLU A 119 5.95 -1.77 -7.28
C GLU A 119 7.31 -2.29 -7.74
N THR A 120 8.38 -2.01 -6.98
CA THR A 120 9.73 -2.50 -7.30
C THR A 120 9.86 -4.02 -7.11
N LEU A 121 9.11 -4.58 -6.16
CA LEU A 121 9.08 -6.03 -5.93
C LEU A 121 8.31 -6.76 -7.03
N ILE A 122 7.16 -6.20 -7.45
CA ILE A 122 6.36 -6.73 -8.57
C ILE A 122 7.16 -6.65 -9.88
N LEU A 123 7.90 -5.56 -10.10
CA LEU A 123 8.79 -5.43 -11.24
C LEU A 123 9.91 -6.50 -11.22
N ALA A 124 10.49 -6.79 -10.05
CA ALA A 124 11.49 -7.84 -9.91
C ALA A 124 10.90 -9.24 -10.19
N GLU A 125 9.67 -9.49 -9.77
CA GLU A 125 8.94 -10.74 -10.08
C GLU A 125 8.65 -10.88 -11.57
N HIS A 126 8.23 -9.81 -12.26
CA HIS A 126 8.04 -9.83 -13.71
C HIS A 126 9.32 -10.09 -14.50
N LEU A 127 10.47 -9.68 -13.96
CA LEU A 127 11.78 -9.98 -14.53
C LEU A 127 12.30 -11.38 -14.12
N GLY A 128 11.50 -12.18 -13.40
CA GLY A 128 11.84 -13.55 -13.00
C GLY A 128 12.64 -13.67 -11.70
N TRP A 129 12.93 -12.56 -11.01
CA TRP A 129 13.76 -12.55 -9.80
C TRP A 129 12.91 -12.74 -8.54
N ARG A 130 12.66 -14.01 -8.18
CA ARG A 130 11.95 -14.37 -6.94
C ARG A 130 12.85 -14.17 -5.69
N GLY A 131 12.24 -13.74 -4.59
CA GLY A 131 12.86 -13.69 -3.26
C GLY A 131 13.44 -12.34 -2.82
N CYS A 132 13.23 -11.26 -3.57
CA CYS A 132 13.63 -9.92 -3.12
C CYS A 132 12.69 -9.45 -2.00
N LYS A 133 13.20 -9.22 -0.79
CA LYS A 133 12.40 -8.69 0.35
C LYS A 133 12.51 -7.16 0.47
N THR A 134 13.45 -6.55 -0.23
CA THR A 134 13.78 -5.13 -0.14
C THR A 134 13.93 -4.49 -1.52
N LYS A 135 13.58 -3.19 -1.59
CA LYS A 135 13.69 -2.36 -2.79
C LYS A 135 15.13 -2.35 -3.34
N LYS A 136 16.11 -2.23 -2.45
CA LYS A 136 17.54 -2.25 -2.79
C LYS A 136 18.00 -3.60 -3.33
N ALA A 137 17.51 -4.72 -2.77
CA ALA A 137 17.88 -6.06 -3.25
C ALA A 137 17.32 -6.33 -4.66
N ALA A 138 16.09 -5.89 -4.94
CA ALA A 138 15.49 -5.97 -6.27
C ALA A 138 16.31 -5.19 -7.32
N LEU A 139 16.63 -3.93 -7.03
CA LEU A 139 17.43 -3.09 -7.94
C LEU A 139 18.87 -3.60 -8.10
N ALA A 140 19.49 -4.10 -7.04
CA ALA A 140 20.83 -4.68 -7.10
C ALA A 140 20.86 -5.92 -8.02
N LYS A 141 19.86 -6.80 -7.94
CA LYS A 141 19.76 -7.96 -8.84
C LYS A 141 19.56 -7.57 -10.30
N ILE A 142 18.75 -6.55 -10.56
CA ILE A 142 18.56 -6.01 -11.92
C ILE A 142 19.87 -5.40 -12.44
N ALA A 143 20.62 -4.68 -11.60
CA ALA A 143 21.93 -4.16 -11.98
C ALA A 143 22.93 -5.28 -12.28
N GLU A 144 22.93 -6.32 -11.45
CA GLU A 144 23.83 -7.46 -11.56
C GLU A 144 23.53 -8.30 -12.81
N SER A 145 22.26 -8.51 -13.17
CA SER A 145 21.88 -9.25 -14.38
C SER A 145 22.34 -8.53 -15.65
N ILE A 146 22.17 -7.21 -15.71
CA ILE A 146 22.60 -6.40 -16.86
C ILE A 146 24.13 -6.38 -16.95
N ARG A 147 24.84 -6.28 -15.82
CA ARG A 147 26.32 -6.33 -15.78
C ARG A 147 26.85 -7.71 -16.19
N ALA A 148 26.26 -8.79 -15.68
CA ALA A 148 26.65 -10.15 -16.01
C ALA A 148 26.46 -10.45 -17.50
N ARG A 149 25.34 -9.99 -18.08
CA ARG A 149 25.04 -10.16 -19.51
C ARG A 149 26.03 -9.40 -20.39
N ARG A 150 26.40 -8.18 -20.01
CA ARG A 150 27.45 -7.42 -20.71
C ARG A 150 28.82 -8.12 -20.66
N MET A 151 29.22 -8.62 -19.49
CA MET A 151 30.48 -9.35 -19.33
C MET A 151 30.52 -10.62 -20.19
N GLN A 152 29.40 -11.33 -20.32
CA GLN A 152 29.27 -12.48 -21.22
C GLN A 152 29.43 -12.07 -22.69
N GLN A 153 28.83 -10.95 -23.10
CA GLN A 153 28.97 -10.48 -24.47
C GLN A 153 30.38 -9.98 -24.81
N GLN A 154 31.04 -9.27 -23.89
CA GLN A 154 32.44 -8.89 -24.07
C GLN A 154 33.34 -10.11 -24.21
N ARG A 155 33.09 -11.17 -23.43
CA ARG A 155 33.79 -12.46 -23.57
C ARG A 155 33.56 -13.10 -24.93
N LEU A 156 32.31 -13.14 -25.43
CA LEU A 156 31.99 -13.70 -26.75
C LEU A 156 32.61 -12.89 -27.89
N ALA A 157 32.61 -11.56 -27.79
CA ALA A 157 33.23 -10.68 -28.78
C ALA A 157 34.75 -10.89 -28.86
N LEU A 158 35.42 -11.09 -27.72
CA LEU A 158 36.86 -11.40 -27.67
C LEU A 158 37.18 -12.75 -28.31
N ILE A 159 36.36 -13.78 -28.07
CA ILE A 159 36.53 -15.12 -28.66
C ILE A 159 36.30 -15.11 -30.19
N GLN A 160 35.42 -14.25 -30.70
CA GLN A 160 35.17 -14.11 -32.14
C GLN A 160 36.22 -13.25 -32.87
N SER A 161 37.07 -12.53 -32.13
CA SER A 161 38.12 -11.67 -32.69
C SER A 161 39.52 -12.31 -32.76
N THR A 162 39.66 -13.55 -32.26
CA THR A 162 40.86 -14.39 -32.32
C THR A 162 40.69 -15.50 -33.33
#